data_AF-A0AAP0HGT2-F1
#
_entry.id   AF-A0AAP0HGT2-F1
#
_cell.length_a   1.000
_cell.length_b   1.000
_cell.length_c   1.000
_cell.angle_alpha   90.00
_cell.angle_beta   90.00
_cell.angle_gamma   90.00
#
_symmetry.space_group_name_H-M   'P 1'
#
loop_
_entity.id
_entity.type
_entity.pdbx_description
1 polymer ?
#
loop_
_entity_poly.entity_id
_entity_poly.type
_entity_poly.pdbx_seq_one_letter_code
_entity_poly.pdbx_strand_id
1 'polypeptide(L)'
;MINVTRMLLGKQYFGAGSAGPEEAMEFMNITHELFWLLGLINLGDYLPIWIWIDPFGCEKKMRDVEKKVDEFHKKIIEKHRKVRNDQNGDEKGEMDFVDIFLSLSGEDGKEHMDDVEIKALIQDMIAAATDTSAMTNEWAMAVVIKHLRVLRKIQEELDEVVGLH
;
A
#
# COMPACT_ATOMS: atom_id res chain seq x y z
N MET A 1 -5.73 2.98 5.06
CA MET A 1 -4.27 2.89 4.83
C MET A 1 -3.50 2.34 6.04
N ILE A 2 -3.66 2.90 7.26
CA ILE A 2 -2.90 2.48 8.48
C ILE A 2 -2.90 0.96 8.71
N ASN A 3 -4.07 0.32 8.66
CA ASN A 3 -4.18 -1.11 8.93
C ASN A 3 -3.61 -1.99 7.79
N VAL A 4 -3.69 -1.50 6.54
CA VAL A 4 -3.22 -2.23 5.36
C VAL A 4 -1.70 -2.33 5.36
N THR A 5 -1.00 -1.20 5.53
CA THR A 5 0.48 -1.24 5.53
C THR A 5 1.02 -2.05 6.70
N ARG A 6 0.36 -2.00 7.87
CA ARG A 6 0.74 -2.83 9.03
C ARG A 6 0.60 -4.31 8.74
N MET A 7 -0.53 -4.71 8.16
CA MET A 7 -0.80 -6.10 7.81
C MET A 7 0.14 -6.60 6.71
N LEU A 8 0.49 -5.75 5.74
CA LEU A 8 1.29 -6.15 4.59
C LEU A 8 2.80 -6.10 4.83
N LEU A 9 3.28 -5.09 5.56
CA LEU A 9 4.70 -4.73 5.65
C LEU A 9 5.25 -4.79 7.09
N GLY A 10 4.41 -5.18 8.05
CA GLY A 10 4.76 -5.22 9.48
C GLY A 10 4.89 -3.83 10.11
N LYS A 11 4.55 -2.75 9.38
CA LYS A 11 4.71 -1.37 9.82
C LYS A 11 3.56 -0.45 9.43
N GLN A 12 3.22 0.47 10.33
CA GLN A 12 2.34 1.59 10.03
C GLN A 12 3.16 2.72 9.41
N TYR A 13 2.70 3.33 8.31
CA TYR A 13 3.36 4.51 7.72
C TYR A 13 2.58 5.81 7.99
N PHE A 14 1.47 5.72 8.73
CA PHE A 14 0.61 6.84 9.10
C PHE A 14 0.23 6.75 10.58
N GLY A 15 0.06 7.89 11.23
CA GLY A 15 -0.34 7.98 12.64
C GLY A 15 0.83 8.04 13.63
N ALA A 16 0.49 8.09 14.93
CA ALA A 16 1.43 8.31 16.02
C ALA A 16 2.44 7.16 16.25
N GLY A 17 2.14 5.95 15.75
CA GLY A 17 3.03 4.77 15.78
C GLY A 17 3.71 4.49 14.44
N SER A 18 3.87 5.51 13.58
CA SER A 18 4.42 5.31 12.24
C SER A 18 5.90 4.89 12.25
N ALA A 19 6.31 4.18 11.20
CA ALA A 19 7.68 4.08 10.75
C ALA A 19 8.25 5.50 10.77
N GLY A 20 9.45 5.69 11.33
CA GLY A 20 9.98 7.02 11.65
C GLY A 20 9.78 8.05 10.53
N PRO A 21 9.73 9.34 10.86
CA PRO A 21 9.18 10.40 10.00
C PRO A 21 9.72 10.41 8.56
N GLU A 22 10.97 10.01 8.36
CA GLU A 22 11.60 9.88 7.05
C GLU A 22 11.02 8.74 6.20
N GLU A 23 10.88 7.53 6.75
CA GLU A 23 10.37 6.34 6.03
C GLU A 23 8.88 6.51 5.69
N ALA A 24 8.11 7.11 6.62
CA ALA A 24 6.71 7.49 6.39
C ALA A 24 6.59 8.51 5.25
N MET A 25 7.47 9.52 5.22
CA MET A 25 7.47 10.53 4.16
C MET A 25 7.90 9.96 2.81
N GLU A 26 8.89 9.06 2.77
CA GLU A 26 9.29 8.32 1.56
C GLU A 26 8.10 7.54 1.00
N PHE A 27 7.41 6.76 1.84
CA PHE A 27 6.22 6.00 1.44
C PHE A 27 5.10 6.92 0.91
N MET A 28 4.78 8.00 1.63
CA MET A 28 3.74 8.95 1.20
C MET A 28 4.08 9.61 -0.13
N ASN A 29 5.34 9.99 -0.35
CA ASN A 29 5.75 10.62 -1.60
C ASN A 29 5.67 9.64 -2.79
N ILE A 30 6.16 8.42 -2.60
CA ILE A 30 6.11 7.37 -3.64
C ILE A 30 4.66 7.03 -3.99
N THR A 31 3.81 6.79 -2.98
CA THR A 31 2.39 6.47 -3.21
C THR A 31 1.65 7.62 -3.87
N HIS A 32 1.89 8.87 -3.46
CA HIS A 32 1.28 10.03 -4.11
C HIS A 32 1.69 10.16 -5.58
N GLU A 33 2.98 10.04 -5.90
CA GLU A 33 3.46 10.07 -7.29
C GLU A 33 2.85 8.93 -8.13
N LEU A 34 2.77 7.72 -7.56
CA LEU A 34 2.17 6.56 -8.22
C LEU A 34 0.67 6.77 -8.52
N PHE A 35 -0.13 7.15 -7.52
CA PHE A 35 -1.56 7.38 -7.72
C PHE A 35 -1.85 8.54 -8.67
N TRP A 36 -1.02 9.59 -8.63
CA TRP A 36 -1.13 10.68 -9.58
C TRP A 36 -0.93 10.19 -11.02
N LEU A 37 0.08 9.34 -11.27
CA LEU A 37 0.33 8.74 -12.57
C LEU A 37 -0.78 7.77 -13.01
N LEU A 38 -1.28 6.91 -12.10
CA LEU A 38 -2.37 5.97 -12.37
C LEU A 38 -3.67 6.70 -12.77
N GLY A 39 -3.89 7.91 -12.25
CA GLY A 39 -5.06 8.73 -12.59
C GLY A 39 -4.91 9.56 -13.87
N LEU A 40 -3.74 9.59 -14.50
CA LEU A 40 -3.55 10.34 -15.75
C LEU A 40 -4.14 9.61 -16.95
N ILE A 41 -4.80 10.37 -17.82
CA ILE A 41 -5.12 9.90 -19.17
C ILE A 41 -3.85 10.08 -20.02
N ASN A 42 -3.12 8.99 -20.26
CA ASN A 42 -1.95 9.00 -21.13
C ASN A 42 -2.35 8.73 -22.60
N LEU A 43 -2.02 9.65 -23.51
CA LEU A 43 -2.25 9.45 -24.95
C LEU A 43 -1.40 8.31 -25.53
N GLY A 44 -0.27 7.98 -24.89
CA GLY A 44 0.56 6.83 -25.25
C GLY A 44 -0.20 5.51 -25.26
N ASP A 45 -1.19 5.36 -24.36
CA ASP A 45 -1.99 4.14 -24.23
C ASP A 45 -2.94 3.93 -25.42
N TYR A 46 -3.28 5.02 -26.13
CA TYR A 46 -4.18 5.01 -27.29
C TYR A 46 -3.43 5.10 -28.62
N LEU A 47 -2.27 5.76 -28.63
CA LEU A 47 -1.50 6.06 -29.84
C LEU A 47 -0.02 5.64 -29.64
N PRO A 48 0.42 4.50 -30.21
CA PRO A 48 1.77 3.97 -29.96
C PRO A 48 2.94 4.92 -30.27
N ILE A 49 2.76 5.83 -31.23
CA ILE A 49 3.77 6.85 -31.58
C ILE A 49 4.02 7.84 -30.43
N TRP A 50 3.03 8.09 -29.57
CA TRP A 50 3.13 9.05 -28.47
C TRP A 50 3.99 8.54 -27.32
N ILE A 51 4.12 7.22 -27.16
CA ILE A 51 5.03 6.57 -26.20
C ILE A 51 6.49 6.96 -26.51
N TRP A 52 6.85 7.03 -27.79
CA TRP A 52 8.22 7.31 -28.21
C TRP A 52 8.58 8.79 -28.13
N ILE A 53 7.60 9.67 -28.37
CA ILE A 53 7.80 11.12 -28.33
C ILE A 53 7.81 11.61 -26.87
N ASP A 54 7.00 11.00 -26.00
CA ASP A 54 6.82 11.36 -24.59
C ASP A 54 6.79 12.88 -24.33
N PRO A 55 5.92 13.65 -25.02
CA PRO A 55 5.99 15.11 -25.04
C PRO A 55 5.74 15.75 -23.66
N PHE A 56 5.07 15.02 -22.77
CA PHE A 56 4.77 15.46 -21.40
C PHE A 56 5.68 14.79 -20.35
N GLY A 57 6.62 13.93 -20.76
CA GLY A 57 7.53 13.24 -19.83
C GLY A 57 6.84 12.19 -18.94
N CYS A 58 5.65 11.72 -19.32
CA CYS A 58 4.83 10.78 -18.56
C CYS A 58 5.52 9.41 -18.46
N GLU A 59 6.02 8.88 -19.59
CA GLU A 59 6.73 7.59 -19.62
C GLU A 59 8.00 7.64 -18.78
N LYS A 60 8.79 8.71 -18.94
CA LYS A 60 9.98 8.93 -18.11
C LYS A 60 9.64 8.96 -16.62
N LYS A 61 8.62 9.74 -16.24
CA LYS A 61 8.20 9.85 -14.83
C LYS A 61 7.68 8.52 -14.29
N MET A 62 6.98 7.73 -15.11
CA MET A 62 6.50 6.40 -14.72
C MET A 62 7.65 5.45 -14.41
N ARG A 63 8.70 5.42 -15.24
CA ARG A 63 9.92 4.63 -14.98
C ARG A 63 10.68 5.09 -13.74
N ASP A 64 10.71 6.39 -13.49
CA ASP A 64 11.37 6.92 -12.29
C ASP A 64 10.59 6.54 -11.01
N VAL A 65 9.26 6.56 -11.04
CA VAL A 65 8.41 6.08 -9.93
C VAL A 65 8.51 4.57 -9.76
N GLU A 66 8.48 3.80 -10.83
CA GLU A 66 8.65 2.34 -10.82
C GLU A 66 9.94 1.94 -10.08
N LYS A 67 11.06 2.61 -10.35
CA LYS A 67 12.33 2.37 -9.66
C LYS A 67 12.25 2.67 -8.16
N LYS A 68 11.64 3.80 -7.77
CA LYS A 68 11.48 4.15 -6.36
C LYS A 68 10.62 3.12 -5.62
N VAL A 69 9.54 2.66 -6.25
CA VAL A 69 8.66 1.61 -5.72
C VAL A 69 9.43 0.29 -5.57
N ASP A 70 10.17 -0.13 -6.59
CA ASP A 70 10.97 -1.36 -6.57
C ASP A 70 12.03 -1.32 -5.45
N GLU A 71 12.78 -0.22 -5.35
CA GLU A 71 13.78 -0.01 -4.31
C GLU A 71 13.15 -0.01 -2.91
N PHE A 72 12.01 0.65 -2.74
CA PHE A 72 11.29 0.69 -1.47
C PHE A 72 10.86 -0.72 -1.02
N HIS A 73 10.20 -1.49 -1.89
CA HIS A 73 9.79 -2.85 -1.52
C HIS A 73 10.99 -3.79 -1.35
N LYS A 74 12.04 -3.63 -2.14
CA LYS A 74 13.27 -4.40 -1.98
C LYS A 74 13.88 -4.21 -0.59
N LYS A 75 13.98 -2.97 -0.10
CA LYS A 75 14.45 -2.68 1.28
C LYS A 75 13.60 -3.43 2.32
N ILE A 76 12.29 -3.50 2.13
CA ILE A 76 11.37 -4.20 3.03
C ILE A 76 11.62 -5.71 3.00
N ILE A 77 11.66 -6.33 1.83
CA ILE A 77 11.87 -7.79 1.69
C ILE A 77 13.23 -8.19 2.26
N GLU A 78 14.30 -7.43 1.98
CA GLU A 78 15.63 -7.69 2.53
C GLU A 78 15.65 -7.61 4.05
N LYS A 79 14.88 -6.69 4.64
CA LYS A 79 14.76 -6.59 6.10
C LYS A 79 14.10 -7.84 6.69
N HIS A 80 12.99 -8.32 6.11
CA HIS A 80 12.31 -9.54 6.56
C HIS A 80 13.20 -10.77 6.43
N ARG A 81 13.93 -10.92 5.31
CA ARG A 81 14.91 -12.01 5.13
C ARG A 81 16.03 -11.98 6.18
N LYS A 82 16.58 -10.80 6.51
CA LYS A 82 17.60 -10.67 7.57
C LYS A 82 17.08 -11.13 8.93
N VAL A 83 15.92 -10.62 9.33
CA VAL A 83 15.29 -11.00 10.61
C VAL A 83 15.06 -12.52 10.68
N ARG A 84 14.54 -13.11 9.59
CA ARG A 84 14.29 -14.56 9.50
C ARG A 84 15.57 -15.40 9.57
N ASN A 85 16.68 -14.93 9.00
CA ASN A 85 17.96 -15.64 9.03
C ASN A 85 18.66 -15.53 10.40
N ASP A 86 18.47 -14.42 11.10
CA ASP A 86 19.08 -14.18 12.42
C ASP A 86 18.32 -14.87 13.57
N GLN A 87 17.03 -15.15 13.38
CA GLN A 87 16.19 -15.86 14.35
C GLN A 87 16.27 -17.38 14.15
N ASN A 88 16.90 -18.09 15.09
CA ASN A 88 16.85 -19.56 15.19
C ASN A 88 15.42 -20.02 15.56
N GLY A 89 14.50 -20.04 14.60
CA GLY A 89 13.27 -20.85 14.59
C GLY A 89 12.13 -20.50 15.56
N ASP A 90 12.42 -19.98 16.77
CA ASP A 90 11.48 -20.09 17.91
C ASP A 90 10.89 -18.76 18.41
N GLU A 91 11.38 -17.59 17.98
CA GLU A 91 10.74 -16.30 18.28
C GLU A 91 10.02 -15.74 17.05
N LYS A 92 8.95 -16.41 16.62
CA LYS A 92 8.04 -15.84 15.61
C LYS A 92 7.24 -14.72 16.28
N GLY A 93 7.66 -13.48 16.03
CA GLY A 93 6.83 -12.30 16.27
C GLY A 93 5.52 -12.35 15.47
N GLU A 94 4.76 -11.25 15.53
CA GLU A 94 3.55 -11.09 14.72
C GLU A 94 3.93 -11.17 13.22
N MET A 95 3.47 -12.22 12.52
CA MET A 95 3.76 -12.41 11.09
C MET A 95 2.93 -11.46 10.25
N ASP A 96 3.56 -10.85 9.25
CA ASP A 96 2.88 -10.08 8.20
C ASP A 96 2.82 -10.85 6.86
N PHE A 97 2.25 -10.23 5.82
CA PHE A 97 2.15 -10.88 4.52
C PHE A 97 3.50 -11.10 3.83
N VAL A 98 4.50 -10.23 4.04
CA VAL A 98 5.85 -10.45 3.50
C VAL A 98 6.44 -11.71 4.12
N ASP A 99 6.31 -11.87 5.43
CA ASP A 99 6.74 -13.09 6.13
C ASP A 99 6.02 -14.33 5.60
N ILE A 100 4.71 -14.24 5.39
CA ILE A 100 3.91 -15.33 4.82
C ILE A 100 4.45 -15.69 3.44
N PHE A 101 4.58 -14.74 2.51
CA PHE A 101 5.05 -15.00 1.16
C PHE A 101 6.45 -15.62 1.14
N LEU A 102 7.37 -15.12 1.98
CA LEU A 102 8.71 -15.69 2.12
C LEU A 102 8.70 -17.10 2.73
N SER A 103 7.70 -17.45 3.54
CA SER A 103 7.58 -18.75 4.21
C SER A 103 6.96 -19.84 3.34
N LEU A 104 6.29 -19.48 2.24
CA LEU A 104 5.65 -20.44 1.34
C LEU A 104 6.72 -21.21 0.55
N SER A 105 6.70 -22.53 0.67
CA SER A 105 7.54 -23.42 -0.13
C SER A 105 6.85 -23.79 -1.44
N GLY A 106 7.60 -23.74 -2.54
CA GLY A 106 7.19 -24.25 -3.84
C GLY A 106 7.14 -25.78 -3.88
N GLU A 107 6.44 -26.32 -4.87
CA GLU A 107 6.28 -27.78 -5.06
C GLU A 107 7.60 -28.52 -5.27
N ASP A 108 8.64 -27.81 -5.74
CA ASP A 108 9.99 -28.32 -5.99
C ASP A 108 10.93 -28.16 -4.77
N GLY A 109 10.42 -27.68 -3.63
CA GLY A 109 11.19 -27.42 -2.42
C GLY A 109 11.99 -26.11 -2.43
N LYS A 110 11.80 -25.23 -3.42
CA LYS A 110 12.35 -23.86 -3.45
C LYS A 110 11.37 -22.85 -2.84
N GLU A 111 11.75 -21.56 -2.83
CA GLU A 111 10.80 -20.47 -2.52
C GLU A 111 9.63 -20.53 -3.52
N HIS A 112 8.39 -20.41 -3.02
CA HIS A 112 7.19 -20.45 -3.87
C HIS A 112 7.07 -19.23 -4.78
N MET A 113 7.56 -18.08 -4.31
CA MET A 113 7.49 -16.80 -5.00
C MET A 113 8.86 -16.14 -5.05
N ASP A 114 9.17 -15.52 -6.19
CA ASP A 114 10.34 -14.66 -6.31
C ASP A 114 10.08 -13.22 -5.82
N ASP A 115 11.15 -12.43 -5.72
CA ASP A 115 11.05 -11.04 -5.28
C ASP A 115 10.14 -10.20 -6.19
N VAL A 116 10.06 -10.51 -7.49
CA VAL A 116 9.22 -9.76 -8.43
C VAL A 116 7.75 -10.01 -8.13
N GLU A 117 7.38 -11.27 -7.90
CA GLU A 117 6.02 -11.68 -7.55
C GLU A 117 5.59 -11.10 -6.20
N ILE A 118 6.45 -11.18 -5.18
CA ILE A 118 6.17 -10.62 -3.85
C ILE A 118 5.97 -9.11 -3.94
N LYS A 119 6.88 -8.39 -4.62
CA LYS A 119 6.77 -6.93 -4.79
C LYS A 119 5.50 -6.55 -5.54
N ALA A 120 5.14 -7.28 -6.59
CA ALA A 120 3.95 -7.03 -7.37
C ALA A 120 2.67 -7.21 -6.53
N LEU A 121 2.57 -8.30 -5.76
CA LEU A 121 1.40 -8.57 -4.92
C LEU A 121 1.23 -7.53 -3.81
N ILE A 122 2.32 -7.16 -3.14
CA ILE A 122 2.28 -6.11 -2.11
C ILE A 122 1.80 -4.78 -2.73
N GLN A 123 2.36 -4.41 -3.89
CA GLN A 123 1.99 -3.18 -4.57
C GLN A 123 0.52 -3.18 -5.01
N ASP A 124 0.03 -4.29 -5.56
CA ASP A 124 -1.35 -4.45 -5.99
C ASP A 124 -2.32 -4.34 -4.81
N MET A 125 -2.03 -5.05 -3.70
CA MET A 125 -2.84 -4.99 -2.49
C MET A 125 -2.87 -3.58 -1.87
N ILE A 126 -1.74 -2.88 -1.83
CA ILE A 126 -1.69 -1.48 -1.34
C ILE A 126 -2.52 -0.57 -2.25
N ALA A 127 -2.37 -0.71 -3.57
CA ALA A 127 -3.06 0.12 -4.54
C ALA A 127 -4.58 -0.08 -4.46
N ALA A 128 -5.02 -1.33 -4.57
CA ALA A 128 -6.44 -1.72 -4.53
C ALA A 128 -7.11 -1.32 -3.21
N ALA A 129 -6.47 -1.57 -2.07
CA ALA A 129 -7.04 -1.22 -0.78
C ALA A 129 -7.11 0.28 -0.53
N THR A 130 -6.16 1.06 -1.07
CA THR A 130 -6.10 2.50 -0.86
C THR A 130 -7.18 3.24 -1.65
N ASP A 131 -7.27 2.99 -2.96
CA ASP A 131 -8.21 3.68 -3.83
C ASP A 131 -9.67 3.38 -3.45
N THR A 132 -10.01 2.08 -3.35
CA THR A 132 -11.37 1.64 -3.05
C THR A 132 -11.86 2.10 -1.67
N SER A 133 -11.00 2.05 -0.64
CA SER A 133 -11.37 2.48 0.71
C SER A 133 -11.50 4.00 0.80
N ALA A 134 -10.61 4.76 0.13
CA ALA A 134 -10.68 6.22 0.11
C ALA A 134 -11.98 6.69 -0.56
N MET A 135 -12.28 6.14 -1.74
CA MET A 135 -13.53 6.38 -2.46
C MET A 135 -14.76 6.04 -1.61
N THR A 136 -14.77 4.87 -0.98
CA THR A 136 -15.91 4.44 -0.14
C THR A 136 -16.11 5.38 1.04
N ASN A 137 -15.03 5.78 1.73
CA ASN A 137 -15.10 6.69 2.86
C ASN A 137 -15.58 8.09 2.44
N GLU A 138 -15.08 8.61 1.32
CA GLU A 138 -15.50 9.91 0.78
C GLU A 138 -16.99 9.92 0.47
N TRP A 139 -17.48 8.89 -0.24
CA TRP A 139 -18.90 8.76 -0.54
C TRP A 139 -19.75 8.55 0.70
N ALA A 140 -19.29 7.72 1.65
CA ALA A 140 -20.00 7.50 2.91
C ALA A 140 -20.18 8.83 3.66
N MET A 141 -19.12 9.63 3.80
CA MET A 141 -19.20 10.95 4.44
C MET A 141 -20.12 11.91 3.67
N ALA A 142 -20.00 11.97 2.34
CA ALA A 142 -20.83 12.83 1.49
C ALA A 142 -22.33 12.50 1.62
N VAL A 143 -22.67 11.21 1.62
CA VAL A 143 -24.05 10.74 1.78
C VAL A 143 -24.56 11.02 3.19
N VAL A 144 -23.76 10.74 4.22
CA VAL A 144 -24.15 10.95 5.62
C VAL A 144 -24.41 12.42 5.92
N ILE A 145 -23.54 13.33 5.49
CA ILE A 145 -23.70 14.79 5.70
C ILE A 145 -24.95 15.31 5.00
N LYS A 146 -25.32 14.76 3.84
CA LYS A 146 -26.54 15.12 3.11
C LYS A 146 -27.82 14.63 3.80
N HIS A 147 -27.75 13.62 4.68
CA HIS A 147 -28.89 13.00 5.35
C HIS A 147 -28.81 13.13 6.87
N LEU A 148 -29.16 14.31 7.40
CA LEU A 148 -29.07 14.65 8.83
C LEU A 148 -29.71 13.62 9.79
N ARG A 149 -30.79 12.95 9.38
CA ARG A 149 -31.42 11.88 10.18
C ARG A 149 -30.51 10.66 10.36
N VAL A 150 -29.75 10.29 9.32
CA VAL A 150 -28.80 9.18 9.35
C VAL A 150 -27.58 9.58 10.17
N LEU A 151 -27.04 10.79 9.94
CA LEU A 151 -25.93 11.32 10.73
C LEU A 151 -26.24 11.30 12.24
N ARG A 152 -27.42 11.77 12.65
CA ARG A 152 -27.82 11.76 14.06
C ARG A 152 -27.85 10.35 14.65
N LYS A 153 -28.37 9.37 13.90
CA LYS A 153 -28.39 7.97 14.35
C LYS A 153 -26.98 7.39 14.51
N ILE A 154 -26.06 7.69 13.58
CA ILE A 154 -24.66 7.24 13.68
C ILE A 154 -23.99 7.83 14.92
N GLN A 155 -24.27 9.10 15.24
CA GLN A 155 -23.76 9.75 16.46
C GLN A 155 -24.35 9.12 17.72
N GLU A 156 -25.67 8.90 17.76
CA GLU A 156 -26.36 8.22 18.86
C GLU A 156 -25.78 6.81 19.10
N GLU A 157 -25.54 6.03 18.04
CA GLU A 157 -24.93 4.70 18.12
C GLU A 157 -23.47 4.76 18.65
N LEU A 158 -22.69 5.73 18.19
CA LEU A 158 -21.31 5.93 18.64
C LEU A 158 -21.28 6.28 20.14
N ASP A 159 -22.15 7.19 20.59
CA ASP A 159 -22.29 7.59 22.00
C ASP A 159 -22.74 6.42 22.88
N GLU A 160 -23.61 5.54 22.36
CA GLU A 160 -24.12 4.37 23.10
C GLU A 160 -23.08 3.26 23.23
N VAL A 161 -22.36 2.91 22.15
CA VAL A 161 -21.47 1.73 22.11
C VAL A 161 -20.06 2.07 22.57
N VAL A 162 -19.51 3.20 22.13
CA VAL A 162 -18.12 3.60 22.42
C VAL A 162 -18.06 4.53 23.64
N GLY A 163 -19.09 5.37 23.81
CA GLY A 163 -19.17 6.39 24.86
C GLY A 163 -18.89 7.81 24.33
N LEU A 164 -19.18 8.81 25.16
CA LEU A 164 -18.95 10.22 24.85
C LEU A 164 -17.44 10.52 24.73
N HIS A 165 -17.03 11.05 23.59
CA HIS A 165 -15.76 11.75 23.39
C HIS A 165 -15.94 13.27 23.49
#